data_AF-A0A7J8TES2-F1
#
_entry.id   AF-A0A7J8TES2-F1
#
_cell.length_a   1.000
_cell.length_b   1.000
_cell.length_c   1.000
_cell.angle_alpha   90.00
_cell.angle_beta   90.00
_cell.angle_gamma   90.00
#
_symmetry.space_group_name_H-M   'P 1'
#
loop_
_entity.id
_entity.type
_entity.pdbx_description
1 polymer ?
#
loop_
_entity_poly.entity_id
_entity_poly.type
_entity_poly.pdbx_seq_one_letter_code
_entity_poly.pdbx_strand_id
1 'polypeptide(L)' 'MDMERVLKGSPWTFNNHLLLLHKLQSTEDPLLVPLIYTPFWVQIHDIPAGFFSERLATQLGNFIGTFMEYDGSNLGKEN' A
#
# COMPACT_ATOMS: atom_id res chain seq x y z
N MET A 1 -18.60 -6.12 -2.60
CA MET A 1 -17.80 -7.37 -2.59
C MET A 1 -16.73 -7.34 -3.68
N ASP A 2 -17.07 -7.16 -4.96
CA ASP A 2 -16.06 -7.18 -6.04
C ASP A 2 -15.13 -5.96 -6.07
N MET A 3 -15.68 -4.75 -5.94
CA MET A 3 -14.88 -3.51 -5.94
C MET A 3 -13.83 -3.50 -4.83
N GLU A 4 -14.20 -3.85 -3.60
CA GLU A 4 -13.26 -3.90 -2.47
C GLU A 4 -12.13 -4.90 -2.71
N ARG A 5 -12.45 -6.06 -3.29
CA ARG A 5 -11.43 -7.05 -3.66
C ARG A 5 -10.47 -6.50 -4.71
N VAL A 6 -10.97 -5.78 -5.72
CA VAL A 6 -10.14 -5.13 -6.74
C VAL A 6 -9.25 -4.06 -6.10
N LEU A 7 -9.80 -3.19 -5.24
CA LEU A 7 -9.01 -2.13 -4.59
C LEU A 7 -7.93 -2.70 -3.67
N LYS A 8 -8.25 -3.72 -2.87
CA LYS A 8 -7.28 -4.39 -1.98
C LYS A 8 -6.18 -5.15 -2.71
N GLY A 9 -6.43 -5.60 -3.94
CA GLY A 9 -5.44 -6.28 -4.76
C GLY A 9 -4.51 -5.35 -5.55
N SER A 10 -4.67 -4.03 -5.42
CA SER A 10 -3.75 -3.07 -6.04
C SER A 10 -2.34 -3.15 -5.43
N PRO A 11 -1.27 -2.78 -6.18
CA PRO A 11 -1.27 -2.20 -7.52
C PRO A 11 -1.55 -3.22 -8.63
N TRP A 12 -2.24 -2.78 -9.69
CA TRP A 12 -2.52 -3.62 -10.87
C TRP A 12 -1.70 -3.18 -12.07
N THR A 13 -1.36 -4.13 -12.93
CA THR A 13 -0.70 -3.86 -14.21
C THR A 13 -1.46 -4.50 -15.36
N PHE A 14 -1.55 -3.80 -16.50
CA PHE A 14 -2.05 -4.35 -17.76
C PHE A 14 -1.05 -4.02 -18.87
N ASN A 15 -0.61 -5.04 -19.62
CA ASN A 15 0.44 -4.90 -20.63
C ASN A 15 1.69 -4.16 -20.13
N ASN A 16 2.16 -4.47 -18.91
CA ASN A 16 3.28 -3.81 -18.23
C ASN A 16 3.09 -2.30 -17.94
N HIS A 17 1.86 -1.78 -18.06
CA HIS A 17 1.51 -0.43 -17.64
C HIS A 17 0.79 -0.48 -16.29
N LEU A 18 1.19 0.40 -15.38
CA LEU A 18 0.56 0.54 -14.07
C LEU A 18 -0.84 1.16 -14.21
N LEU A 19 -1.83 0.52 -13.59
CA LEU A 19 -3.20 1.04 -13.53
C LEU A 19 -3.41 1.78 -12.21
N LEU A 20 -3.79 3.05 -12.31
CA LEU A 20 -4.19 3.86 -11.17
C LEU A 20 -5.70 3.78 -11.02
N LEU A 21 -6.16 3.42 -9.82
CA LEU A 21 -7.56 3.23 -9.49
C LEU A 21 -7.97 4.23 -8.42
N HIS A 22 -9.11 4.90 -8.63
CA HIS A 22 -9.73 5.77 -7.63
C HIS A 22 -11.19 5.38 -7.42
N LYS A 23 -11.60 5.26 -6.17
CA LYS A 23 -13.01 5.04 -5.82
C LYS A 23 -13.71 6.40 -5.74
N LEU A 24 -14.48 6.71 -6.78
CA LEU A 24 -15.28 7.94 -6.84
C LEU A 24 -16.26 8.03 -5.67
N GLN A 25 -16.27 9.17 -5.01
CA GLN A 25 -17.28 9.56 -4.03
C GLN A 25 -18.42 10.30 -4.72
N SER A 26 -19.62 10.28 -4.14
CA SER A 26 -20.82 10.89 -4.75
C SER A 26 -20.71 12.40 -5.04
N THR A 27 -19.76 13.08 -4.40
CA THR A 27 -19.54 14.53 -4.56
C THR A 27 -18.34 14.87 -5.46
N GLU A 28 -17.64 13.87 -5.99
CA GLU A 28 -16.47 14.08 -6.84
C GLU A 28 -16.85 14.19 -8.32
N ASP A 29 -16.26 15.15 -9.02
CA ASP A 29 -16.27 15.18 -10.48
C ASP A 29 -15.16 14.24 -11.00
N PRO A 30 -15.50 13.16 -11.72
CA PRO A 30 -14.51 12.20 -12.23
C PRO A 30 -13.43 12.82 -13.11
N LEU A 31 -13.71 13.95 -13.78
CA LEU A 31 -12.76 14.63 -14.65
C LEU A 31 -11.73 15.47 -13.87
N LEU A 32 -12.01 15.76 -12.60
CA LEU A 32 -11.15 16.56 -11.73
C LEU A 32 -10.35 15.71 -10.74
N VAL A 33 -10.59 14.40 -10.67
CA VAL A 33 -9.86 13.50 -9.78
C VAL A 33 -8.43 13.31 -10.29
N PRO A 34 -7.40 13.65 -9.50
CA PRO A 34 -6.02 13.45 -9.90
C PRO A 34 -5.60 11.97 -9.75
N LEU A 35 -5.45 11.28 -10.87
CA LEU A 35 -4.92 9.91 -10.92
C LEU A 35 -3.39 9.93 -11.00
N ILE A 36 -2.73 10.22 -9.87
CA ILE A 36 -1.26 10.34 -9.79
C ILE A 36 -0.62 9.51 -8.67
N TYR A 37 -1.42 8.83 -7.84
CA TYR A 37 -0.94 8.00 -6.74
C TYR A 37 -1.50 6.58 -6.81
N THR A 38 -0.75 5.61 -6.30
CA THR A 38 -1.21 4.23 -6.08
C THR A 38 -0.44 3.62 -4.89
N PRO A 39 -1.08 2.79 -4.05
CA PRO A 39 -0.39 2.13 -2.95
C PRO A 39 0.57 1.05 -3.46
N PHE A 40 1.69 0.90 -2.75
CA PHE A 40 2.65 -0.19 -2.96
C PHE A 40 3.01 -0.83 -1.63
N TRP A 41 3.22 -2.15 -1.66
CA TRP A 41 3.96 -2.83 -0.61
C TRP A 41 5.45 -2.57 -0.80
N VAL A 42 6.10 -2.10 0.26
CA VAL A 42 7.54 -1.85 0.29
C VAL A 42 8.15 -2.81 1.28
N GLN A 43 9.09 -3.64 0.82
CA GLN A 43 9.87 -4.50 1.68
C GLN A 43 11.14 -3.78 2.10
N ILE A 44 11.38 -3.68 3.42
CA ILE A 44 12.58 -3.08 3.97
C ILE A 44 13.56 -4.18 4.32
N HIS A 45 14.76 -4.10 3.77
CA HIS A 45 15.84 -5.07 3.98
C HIS A 45 16.81 -4.59 5.05
N ASP A 46 17.62 -5.52 5.57
CA ASP A 46 18.72 -5.25 6.51
C ASP A 46 18.29 -4.58 7.83
N ILE A 47 17.06 -4.82 8.28
CA ILE A 47 16.58 -4.42 9.61
C ILE A 47 17.13 -5.42 10.66
N PRO A 48 17.83 -4.94 11.70
CA PRO A 48 18.35 -5.83 12.74
C PRO A 48 17.23 -6.61 13.44
N ALA A 49 17.53 -7.85 13.83
CA ALA A 49 16.59 -8.69 14.56
C ALA A 49 16.05 -8.00 15.81
N GLY A 50 14.74 -8.10 16.04
CA GLY A 50 14.04 -7.44 17.16
C GLY A 50 13.57 -5.99 16.88
N PHE A 51 13.93 -5.40 15.74
CA PHE A 51 13.45 -4.06 15.35
C PHE A 51 12.21 -4.10 14.43
N PHE A 52 11.67 -5.28 14.13
CA PHE A 52 10.45 -5.45 13.36
C PHE A 52 9.22 -5.10 14.21
N SER A 53 8.89 -3.81 14.25
CA SER A 53 7.70 -3.30 14.93
C SER A 53 6.88 -2.44 13.97
N GLU A 54 5.56 -2.44 14.15
CA GLU A 54 4.67 -1.54 13.41
C GLU A 54 5.11 -0.09 13.56
N ARG A 55 5.57 0.31 14.76
CA ARG A 55 6.10 1.66 15.00
C ARG A 55 7.26 2.02 14.06
N LEU A 56 8.25 1.12 13.91
CA LEU A 56 9.36 1.36 12.99
C LEU A 56 8.89 1.36 11.54
N ALA A 57 7.99 0.44 11.17
CA ALA A 57 7.40 0.39 9.83
C ALA A 57 6.63 1.68 9.49
N THR A 58 5.86 2.23 10.42
CA THR A 58 5.17 3.51 10.25
C THR A 58 6.16 4.67 10.09
N GLN A 59 7.24 4.71 10.88
CA GLN A 59 8.26 5.76 10.77
C GLN A 59 8.97 5.71 9.41
N LEU A 60 9.39 4.53 8.97
CA LEU A 60 10.07 4.35 7.67
C LEU A 60 9.10 4.54 6.50
N GLY A 61 7.88 4.02 6.60
CA GLY A 61 6.84 4.20 5.58
C GLY A 61 6.48 5.67 5.37
N ASN A 62 6.35 6.44 6.46
CA ASN A 62 6.12 7.89 6.38
C ASN A 62 7.34 8.69 5.95
N PHE A 63 8.54 8.12 6.06
CA PHE A 63 9.75 8.72 5.49
C PHE A 63 9.81 8.55 3.97
N ILE A 64 9.38 7.39 3.45
CA ILE A 64 9.34 7.09 2.01
C ILE A 64 8.14 7.78 1.33
N GLY A 65 6.99 7.83 2.00
CA GLY A 65 5.75 8.37 1.46
C GLY A 65 4.67 8.49 2.54
N THR A 66 3.47 7.99 2.27
CA THR A 66 2.40 7.90 3.26
C THR A 66 2.24 6.45 3.68
N PHE A 67 2.50 6.15 4.96
CA PHE A 67 2.25 4.82 5.51
C PHE A 67 0.76 4.49 5.48
N MET A 68 0.42 3.27 5.06
CA MET A 68 -0.96 2.79 4.99
C MET A 68 -1.19 1.55 5.84
N GLU A 69 -0.31 0.55 5.73
CA GLU A 69 -0.49 -0.75 6.38
C GLU A 69 0.85 -1.41 6.69
N TYR A 70 0.86 -2.26 7.71
CA TYR A 70 1.98 -3.09 8.11
C TYR A 70 1.59 -4.58 8.06
N ASP A 71 2.38 -5.40 7.36
CA ASP A 71 2.20 -6.86 7.34
C ASP A 71 3.05 -7.53 8.44
N GLY A 72 2.38 -7.91 9.53
CA GLY A 72 2.98 -8.64 10.66
C GLY A 72 2.95 -10.17 10.53
N SER A 73 2.45 -10.74 9.43
CA SER A 73 2.17 -12.18 9.31
C SER A 73 3.41 -13.08 9.43
N ASN A 74 4.61 -12.52 9.24
CA ASN A 74 5.87 -13.26 9.31
C ASN A 74 6.55 -13.20 10.69
N LEU A 75 6.09 -12.37 11.62
CA LEU A 75 6.70 -12.23 12.95
C LEU A 75 6.58 -13.46 13.85
N GLY A 76 5.65 -14.38 13.54
CA GLY A 76 5.37 -15.58 14.34
C GLY A 76 5.94 -16.89 13.77
N LYS A 77 6.74 -16.84 12.68
CA LYS A 77 7.26 -18.05 12.00
C LYS A 77 8.73 -18.35 12.28
N GLU A 78 9.38 -17.54 13.10
CA GLU A 78 10.73 -17.82 13.60
C GLU A 78 10.63 -18.26 15.07
N ASN A 79 10.31 -19.54 15.27
CA ASN A 79 10.56 -20.30 16.50
C ASN A 79 10.63 -21.79 16.15
#